data_AF-A0A2E5S0J0-F1
#
_entry.id   AF-A0A2E5S0J0-F1
#
_cell.length_a   1.000
_cell.length_b   1.000
_cell.length_c   1.000
_cell.angle_alpha   90.00
_cell.angle_beta   90.00
_cell.angle_gamma   90.00
#
_symmetry.space_group_name_H-M   'P 1'
#
loop_
_entity.id
_entity.type
_entity.pdbx_description
1 polymer ?
#
loop_
_entity_poly.entity_id
_entity_poly.type
_entity_poly.pdbx_seq_one_letter_code
_entity_poly.pdbx_strand_id
1 'polypeptide(L)'
;MAIFLFASSSLVAQPDGSADTSESESHDHRLEDMPAQTPGTVLDPVRLQLKWKHQFQFAGYYAAVEKGFYREAGLEVEILEAQEGQETMDRVVDGHAEFGVGTTDLVLMHQKGEPVVVLAVIFQHSPLALLLRKDSGIQTLHGLEGKKVMIEPHSAELFAYLNREGVSLHKLIQPPHTFNTAALVQGQADAMSVYITDEPFALRVQNVPYLLFSPRAAGIDFYGDNLFTTEYQIENHPERVRKFREASLRGWRYAMAHPEEIIQLIHDKYSKRHSLEHLRFEAEQMKLLMPDIVEIGHMYPGRWEHIASVYSELNMMRPDYDLEGFMYDPNPGLDLTWFYVALAITLLVALAVSLVALMFHKLNVDLLKSENMRREAERIIQHDLKSPLGVILGYSEMLLSEPEGSPHVDVYKRINRSAEQMLEMVQRSLDIFEMESGQYKMV
;
A
#
# COMPACT_ATOMS: atom_id res chain seq x y z
N MET A 1 -38.84 32.53 -36.64
CA MET A 1 -39.75 32.25 -37.78
C MET A 1 -39.45 33.30 -38.86
N ALA A 2 -39.33 32.87 -40.13
CA ALA A 2 -38.77 33.56 -41.33
C ALA A 2 -37.21 33.56 -41.35
N ILE A 3 -36.45 32.84 -42.20
CA ILE A 3 -36.56 32.22 -43.55
C ILE A 3 -36.75 33.20 -44.71
N PHE A 4 -35.66 33.42 -45.47
CA PHE A 4 -35.51 33.62 -46.93
C PHE A 4 -33.97 33.55 -47.19
N LEU A 5 -33.30 32.59 -47.84
CA LEU A 5 -33.41 31.85 -49.12
C LEU A 5 -33.23 32.71 -50.40
N PHE A 6 -32.03 32.64 -51.01
CA PHE A 6 -31.71 32.17 -52.38
C PHE A 6 -30.44 32.83 -52.97
N ALA A 7 -29.44 32.01 -53.35
CA ALA A 7 -28.93 31.76 -54.72
C ALA A 7 -27.86 32.75 -55.22
N SER A 8 -26.88 32.41 -56.06
CA SER A 8 -26.26 31.17 -56.56
C SER A 8 -25.19 31.62 -57.58
N SER A 9 -24.19 30.76 -57.80
CA SER A 9 -23.52 30.49 -59.08
C SER A 9 -22.02 30.82 -59.20
N SER A 10 -21.34 29.72 -59.53
CA SER A 10 -19.96 29.43 -59.80
C SER A 10 -19.45 30.03 -61.11
N LEU A 11 -18.12 30.19 -61.23
CA LEU A 11 -17.46 30.01 -62.53
C LEU A 11 -16.06 29.42 -62.34
N VAL A 12 -15.83 28.32 -63.07
CA VAL A 12 -14.59 27.54 -63.22
C VAL A 12 -13.85 28.05 -64.44
N ALA A 13 -12.51 28.12 -64.39
CA ALA A 13 -11.65 28.04 -65.56
C ALA A 13 -10.26 27.46 -65.18
N GLN A 14 -9.86 26.43 -65.91
CA GLN A 14 -8.54 25.80 -66.05
C GLN A 14 -8.35 25.63 -67.59
N PRO A 15 -7.21 25.16 -68.13
CA PRO A 15 -5.81 25.21 -67.68
C PRO A 15 -4.88 25.70 -68.81
N ASP A 16 -3.57 25.77 -68.60
CA ASP A 16 -2.59 25.55 -69.68
C ASP A 16 -1.30 24.95 -69.10
N GLY A 17 -0.88 23.84 -69.71
CA GLY A 17 0.39 23.18 -69.44
C GLY A 17 1.27 23.24 -70.69
N SER A 18 2.58 23.23 -70.49
CA SER A 18 3.51 22.64 -71.46
C SER A 18 4.72 22.11 -70.71
N ALA A 19 5.06 20.88 -71.08
CA ALA A 19 6.12 20.06 -70.55
C ALA A 19 7.47 20.46 -71.16
N ASP A 20 8.56 20.19 -70.43
CA ASP A 20 9.73 19.64 -71.09
C ASP A 20 10.45 18.65 -70.16
N THR A 21 10.88 17.55 -70.75
CA THR A 21 11.42 16.34 -70.14
C THR A 21 12.92 16.24 -70.39
N SER A 22 13.71 15.87 -69.39
CA SER A 22 14.89 15.03 -69.60
C SER A 22 15.28 14.28 -68.32
N GLU A 23 15.35 12.96 -68.46
CA GLU A 23 16.08 11.98 -67.64
C GLU A 23 17.59 12.31 -67.68
N SER A 24 18.53 11.86 -66.86
CA SER A 24 18.68 10.80 -65.85
C SER A 24 19.99 11.11 -65.09
N GLU A 25 20.13 10.71 -63.82
CA GLU A 25 21.18 9.77 -63.37
C GLU A 25 21.26 9.71 -61.84
N SER A 26 21.55 8.48 -61.41
CA SER A 26 21.64 7.94 -60.07
C SER A 26 22.70 8.59 -59.17
N HIS A 27 22.39 8.76 -57.89
CA HIS A 27 23.39 8.66 -56.83
C HIS A 27 22.84 7.85 -55.65
N ASP A 28 23.52 6.73 -55.42
CA ASP A 28 23.42 5.82 -54.30
C ASP A 28 23.84 6.54 -52.99
N HIS A 29 22.89 6.73 -52.08
CA HIS A 29 23.17 7.07 -50.69
C HIS A 29 22.52 6.04 -49.77
N ARG A 30 23.33 5.03 -49.42
CA ARG A 30 23.48 4.39 -48.12
C ARG A 30 22.44 4.80 -47.06
N LEU A 31 21.67 3.79 -46.67
CA LEU A 31 20.87 3.68 -45.45
C LEU A 31 21.65 4.23 -44.23
N GLU A 32 21.31 5.45 -43.82
CA GLU A 32 21.59 5.93 -42.46
C GLU A 32 20.38 5.61 -41.58
N ASP A 33 20.68 5.01 -40.43
CA ASP A 33 19.76 4.65 -39.35
C ASP A 33 18.73 5.76 -39.08
N MET A 34 17.47 5.49 -39.47
CA MET A 34 16.34 6.20 -38.90
C MET A 34 16.25 5.80 -37.42
N PRO A 35 16.18 6.75 -36.46
CA PRO A 35 15.95 6.39 -35.07
C PRO A 35 14.63 5.64 -34.99
N ALA A 36 14.70 4.42 -34.45
CA ALA A 36 13.54 3.60 -34.15
C ALA A 36 12.53 4.44 -33.36
N GLN A 37 11.36 4.69 -33.94
CA GLN A 37 10.23 5.23 -33.22
C GLN A 37 9.89 4.22 -32.13
N THR A 38 10.16 4.58 -30.88
CA THR A 38 9.72 3.82 -29.71
C THR A 38 8.20 3.60 -29.84
N PRO A 39 7.68 2.37 -29.67
CA PRO A 39 6.25 2.12 -29.73
C PRO A 39 5.53 3.10 -28.79
N GLY A 40 4.54 3.83 -29.33
CA GLY A 40 3.79 4.83 -28.58
C GLY A 40 3.29 4.25 -27.27
N THR A 41 3.85 4.71 -26.15
CA THR A 41 3.42 4.29 -24.82
C THR A 41 2.00 4.78 -24.64
N VAL A 42 1.03 3.86 -24.58
CA VAL A 42 -0.35 4.20 -24.25
C VAL A 42 -0.34 4.77 -22.84
N LEU A 43 -0.68 6.05 -22.71
CA LEU A 43 -0.77 6.73 -21.43
C LEU A 43 -2.07 6.34 -20.74
N ASP A 44 -2.00 6.15 -19.43
CA ASP A 44 -3.15 5.84 -18.59
C ASP A 44 -3.86 7.14 -18.18
N PRO A 45 -5.11 7.39 -18.62
CA PRO A 45 -5.83 8.62 -18.31
C PRO A 45 -6.28 8.65 -16.85
N VAL A 46 -5.98 9.74 -16.17
CA VAL A 46 -6.22 9.93 -14.74
C VAL A 46 -6.71 11.34 -14.48
N ARG A 47 -7.67 11.51 -13.56
CA ARG A 47 -8.21 12.83 -13.18
C ARG A 47 -7.80 13.19 -11.76
N LEU A 48 -7.38 14.44 -11.59
CA LEU A 48 -7.14 15.08 -10.30
C LEU A 48 -8.22 16.11 -10.04
N GLN A 49 -9.04 15.90 -9.01
CA GLN A 49 -10.04 16.86 -8.54
C GLN A 49 -9.41 17.88 -7.58
N LEU A 50 -9.39 19.15 -7.96
CA LEU A 50 -9.00 20.24 -7.07
C LEU A 50 -10.17 20.57 -6.11
N LYS A 51 -9.86 20.96 -4.88
CA LYS A 51 -10.86 21.49 -3.93
C LYS A 51 -11.35 22.90 -4.25
N TRP A 52 -10.65 23.62 -5.13
CA TRP A 52 -10.96 25.00 -5.47
C TRP A 52 -10.69 25.30 -6.96
N LYS A 53 -10.80 26.57 -7.31
CA LYS A 53 -10.56 27.08 -8.67
C LYS A 53 -9.07 27.21 -8.96
N HIS A 54 -8.71 27.15 -10.24
CA HIS A 54 -7.33 27.31 -10.68
C HIS A 54 -6.65 28.55 -10.09
N GLN A 55 -5.52 28.34 -9.41
CA GLN A 55 -4.66 29.36 -8.78
C GLN A 55 -3.31 28.77 -8.34
N PHE A 56 -2.40 29.57 -7.79
CA PHE A 56 -1.05 29.12 -7.42
C PHE A 56 -1.03 28.06 -6.30
N GLN A 57 -2.09 27.97 -5.49
CA GLN A 57 -2.29 26.89 -4.52
C GLN A 57 -2.15 25.47 -5.10
N PHE A 58 -2.31 25.29 -6.41
CA PHE A 58 -2.19 23.99 -7.09
C PHE A 58 -0.98 23.89 -8.02
N ALA A 59 -0.01 24.81 -7.88
CA ALA A 59 1.15 25.00 -8.74
C ALA A 59 1.92 23.71 -9.05
N GLY A 60 2.12 22.84 -8.05
CA GLY A 60 2.85 21.59 -8.24
C GLY A 60 2.20 20.63 -9.22
N TYR A 61 0.87 20.59 -9.27
CA TYR A 61 0.14 19.71 -10.19
C TYR A 61 0.23 20.23 -11.63
N TYR A 62 0.14 21.55 -11.84
CA TYR A 62 0.36 22.15 -13.15
C TYR A 62 1.78 21.93 -13.63
N ALA A 63 2.77 22.11 -12.75
CA ALA A 63 4.16 21.80 -13.07
C ALA A 63 4.33 20.33 -13.48
N ALA A 64 3.70 19.39 -12.76
CA ALA A 64 3.78 17.96 -13.11
C ALA A 64 3.18 17.63 -14.48
N VAL A 65 2.08 18.27 -14.87
CA VAL A 65 1.47 18.13 -16.21
C VAL A 65 2.39 18.74 -17.27
N GLU A 66 2.76 20.01 -17.11
CA GLU A 66 3.42 20.79 -18.17
C GLU A 66 4.90 20.42 -18.36
N LYS A 67 5.56 20.00 -17.28
CA LYS A 67 6.93 19.45 -17.35
C LYS A 67 6.96 18.00 -17.79
N GLY A 68 5.80 17.36 -17.97
CA GLY A 68 5.70 15.99 -18.45
C GLY A 68 6.03 14.92 -17.40
N PHE A 69 6.10 15.26 -16.11
CA PHE A 69 6.42 14.29 -15.06
C PHE A 69 5.36 13.18 -14.97
N TYR A 70 4.09 13.49 -15.21
CA TYR A 70 3.05 12.46 -15.34
C TYR A 70 3.24 11.59 -16.58
N ARG A 71 3.58 12.18 -17.74
CA ARG A 71 3.82 11.42 -18.97
C ARG A 71 5.03 10.49 -18.87
N GLU A 72 6.11 10.94 -18.22
CA GLU A 72 7.27 10.11 -17.90
C GLU A 72 6.90 8.91 -17.02
N ALA A 73 5.91 9.07 -16.14
CA ALA A 73 5.35 8.00 -15.34
C ALA A 73 4.35 7.08 -16.10
N GLY A 74 4.00 7.43 -17.35
CA GLY A 74 3.00 6.73 -18.16
C GLY A 74 1.56 7.15 -17.88
N LEU A 75 1.34 8.34 -17.32
CA LEU A 75 0.03 8.87 -16.95
C LEU A 75 -0.33 10.09 -17.82
N GLU A 76 -1.58 10.16 -18.26
CA GLU A 76 -2.17 11.36 -18.86
C GLU A 76 -3.13 11.98 -17.85
N VAL A 77 -2.68 13.04 -17.18
CA VAL A 77 -3.43 13.65 -16.07
C VAL A 77 -4.25 14.85 -16.54
N GLU A 78 -5.55 14.77 -16.32
CA GLU A 78 -6.49 15.89 -16.42
C GLU A 78 -6.72 16.50 -15.03
N ILE A 79 -6.68 17.84 -14.94
CA ILE A 79 -6.94 18.55 -13.68
C ILE A 79 -8.33 19.18 -13.76
N LEU A 80 -9.19 18.79 -12.83
CA LEU A 80 -10.57 19.27 -12.72
C LEU A 80 -10.65 20.34 -11.63
N GLU A 81 -11.08 21.56 -11.98
CA GLU A 81 -11.37 22.58 -10.98
C GLU A 81 -12.67 22.30 -10.23
N ALA A 82 -12.82 22.90 -9.05
CA ALA A 82 -14.08 22.86 -8.31
C ALA A 82 -15.16 23.68 -9.03
N GLN A 83 -16.36 23.11 -9.14
CA GLN A 83 -17.54 23.80 -9.64
C GLN A 83 -18.49 24.14 -8.50
N GLU A 84 -19.27 25.20 -8.67
CA GLU A 84 -20.23 25.66 -7.66
C GLU A 84 -21.28 24.58 -7.34
N GLY A 85 -21.52 24.36 -6.05
CA GLY A 85 -22.48 23.35 -5.56
C GLY A 85 -21.99 21.90 -5.62
N GLN A 86 -20.70 21.65 -5.89
CA GLN A 86 -20.12 20.30 -5.87
C GLN A 86 -19.24 20.09 -4.64
N GLU A 87 -19.46 18.97 -3.96
CA GLU A 87 -18.56 18.46 -2.92
C GLU A 87 -17.38 17.75 -3.59
N THR A 88 -16.22 18.41 -3.60
CA THR A 88 -15.06 17.95 -4.38
C THR A 88 -14.44 16.66 -3.85
N MET A 89 -14.50 16.41 -2.54
CA MET A 89 -14.00 15.17 -1.96
C MET A 89 -14.92 13.99 -2.31
N ASP A 90 -16.23 14.18 -2.26
CA ASP A 90 -17.24 13.18 -2.63
C ASP A 90 -17.07 12.74 -4.09
N ARG A 91 -16.71 13.65 -5.00
CA ARG A 91 -16.43 13.29 -6.40
C ARG A 91 -15.32 12.23 -6.55
N VAL A 92 -14.33 12.22 -5.67
CA VAL A 92 -13.26 11.21 -5.68
C VAL A 92 -13.79 9.89 -5.11
N VAL A 93 -14.53 9.96 -4.00
CA VAL A 93 -15.18 8.79 -3.38
C VAL A 93 -16.15 8.11 -4.36
N ASP A 94 -16.91 8.89 -5.12
CA ASP A 94 -17.89 8.44 -6.12
C ASP A 94 -17.24 7.95 -7.43
N GLY A 95 -15.92 8.06 -7.58
CA GLY A 95 -15.18 7.61 -8.77
C GLY A 95 -15.26 8.56 -9.97
N HIS A 96 -15.70 9.80 -9.77
CA HIS A 96 -15.64 10.86 -10.79
C HIS A 96 -14.23 11.44 -10.98
N ALA A 97 -13.30 11.15 -10.07
CA ALA A 97 -11.86 11.37 -10.24
C ALA A 97 -11.07 10.32 -9.44
N GLU A 98 -9.88 9.97 -9.91
CA GLU A 98 -9.04 8.96 -9.26
C GLU A 98 -8.25 9.55 -8.08
N PHE A 99 -7.92 10.84 -8.13
CA PHE A 99 -7.18 11.54 -7.08
C PHE A 99 -7.86 12.87 -6.78
N GLY A 100 -7.63 13.39 -5.56
CA GLY A 100 -8.13 14.70 -5.18
C GLY A 100 -7.20 15.47 -4.26
N VAL A 101 -7.44 16.76 -4.18
CA VAL A 101 -6.92 17.62 -3.11
C VAL A 101 -8.05 17.84 -2.12
N GLY A 102 -7.85 17.45 -0.87
CA GLY A 102 -8.83 17.57 0.21
C GLY A 102 -8.30 18.42 1.36
N THR A 103 -9.14 18.57 2.39
CA THR A 103 -8.78 19.18 3.67
C THR A 103 -8.57 18.09 4.72
N THR A 104 -8.45 18.46 5.99
CA THR A 104 -8.40 17.49 7.10
C THR A 104 -9.74 16.80 7.37
N ASP A 105 -10.85 17.27 6.77
CA ASP A 105 -12.16 16.63 6.89
C ASP A 105 -12.17 15.19 6.35
N LEU A 106 -11.16 14.80 5.56
CA LEU A 106 -10.90 13.41 5.19
C LEU A 106 -10.88 12.47 6.41
N VAL A 107 -10.42 12.93 7.58
CA VAL A 107 -10.44 12.13 8.81
C VAL A 107 -11.86 11.85 9.30
N LEU A 108 -12.78 12.80 9.10
CA LEU A 108 -14.19 12.65 9.43
C LEU A 108 -14.90 11.73 8.43
N MET A 109 -14.54 11.83 7.15
CA MET A 109 -15.02 10.91 6.10
C MET A 109 -14.59 9.48 6.39
N HIS A 110 -13.31 9.27 6.72
CA HIS A 110 -12.78 7.96 7.13
C HIS A 110 -13.53 7.39 8.33
N GLN A 111 -13.80 8.21 9.35
CA GLN A 111 -14.61 7.77 10.50
C GLN A 111 -16.03 7.35 10.11
N LYS A 112 -16.64 7.98 9.11
CA LYS A 112 -17.96 7.60 8.59
C LYS A 112 -17.94 6.31 7.75
N GLY A 113 -16.75 5.72 7.54
CA GLY A 113 -16.56 4.51 6.75
C GLY A 113 -16.39 4.79 5.26
N GLU A 114 -16.09 6.03 4.87
CA GLU A 114 -15.75 6.33 3.49
C GLU A 114 -14.30 5.90 3.21
N PRO A 115 -14.02 5.29 2.04
CA PRO A 115 -12.76 4.61 1.76
C PRO A 115 -11.67 5.60 1.33
N VAL A 116 -11.43 6.67 2.09
CA VAL A 116 -10.45 7.72 1.75
C VAL A 116 -9.08 7.42 2.32
N VAL A 117 -8.03 7.64 1.52
CA VAL A 117 -6.63 7.44 1.91
C VAL A 117 -5.81 8.68 1.54
N VAL A 118 -5.13 9.27 2.53
CA VAL A 118 -4.24 10.42 2.32
C VAL A 118 -2.90 9.93 1.78
N LEU A 119 -2.50 10.47 0.62
CA LEU A 119 -1.26 10.13 -0.07
C LEU A 119 -0.09 11.03 0.35
N ALA A 120 -0.36 12.31 0.55
CA ALA A 120 0.66 13.30 0.84
C ALA A 120 0.05 14.58 1.43
N VAL A 121 0.71 15.18 2.41
CA VAL A 121 0.38 16.54 2.88
C VAL A 121 1.18 17.55 2.07
N ILE A 122 0.50 18.46 1.37
CA ILE A 122 1.16 19.54 0.64
C ILE A 122 1.38 20.73 1.56
N PHE A 123 0.32 21.24 2.20
CA PHE A 123 0.44 22.36 3.13
C PHE A 123 0.61 21.85 4.56
N GLN A 124 1.80 22.07 5.11
CA GLN A 124 2.09 21.67 6.48
C GLN A 124 1.31 22.50 7.52
N HIS A 125 0.90 23.71 7.14
CA HIS A 125 0.05 24.59 7.93
C HIS A 125 -1.17 25.02 7.13
N SER A 126 -2.35 24.94 7.74
CA SER A 126 -3.57 25.45 7.15
C SER A 126 -3.46 26.97 6.93
N PRO A 127 -3.84 27.46 5.75
CA PRO A 127 -3.93 28.88 5.48
C PRO A 127 -5.21 29.54 6.05
N LEU A 128 -6.11 28.78 6.67
CA LEU A 128 -7.40 29.32 7.13
C LEU A 128 -7.21 30.28 8.31
N ALA A 129 -7.88 31.44 8.23
CA ALA A 129 -7.87 32.45 9.29
C ALA A 129 -9.16 33.27 9.29
N LEU A 130 -9.43 33.98 10.38
CA LEU A 130 -10.43 35.05 10.40
C LEU A 130 -9.78 36.38 10.06
N LEU A 131 -10.33 37.05 9.05
CA LEU A 131 -9.92 38.39 8.63
C LEU A 131 -10.97 39.42 9.02
N LEU A 132 -10.51 40.53 9.57
CA LEU A 132 -11.33 41.67 9.94
C LEU A 132 -10.68 42.95 9.46
N ARG A 133 -11.47 44.00 9.24
CA ARG A 133 -10.92 45.34 9.06
C ARG A 133 -10.35 45.86 10.38
N LYS A 134 -9.18 46.49 10.32
CA LYS A 134 -8.51 47.06 11.51
C LYS A 134 -9.29 48.24 12.11
N ASP A 135 -10.07 48.95 11.29
CA ASP A 135 -10.90 50.08 11.71
C ASP A 135 -12.31 49.68 12.18
N SER A 136 -12.61 48.37 12.28
CA SER A 136 -13.89 47.86 12.80
C SER A 136 -14.13 48.14 14.30
N GLY A 137 -13.09 48.55 15.02
CA GLY A 137 -13.10 48.67 16.48
C GLY A 137 -12.92 47.34 17.22
N ILE A 138 -12.79 46.22 16.49
CA ILE A 138 -12.56 44.87 17.04
C ILE A 138 -11.05 44.60 17.06
N GLN A 139 -10.50 44.37 18.25
CA GLN A 139 -9.05 44.10 18.43
C GLN A 139 -8.76 42.68 18.90
N THR A 140 -9.76 41.95 19.39
CA THR A 140 -9.64 40.58 19.90
C THR A 140 -10.83 39.75 19.42
N LEU A 141 -10.70 38.43 19.41
CA LEU A 141 -11.79 37.52 19.04
C LEU A 141 -13.04 37.68 19.90
N HIS A 142 -12.89 38.07 21.17
CA HIS A 142 -14.01 38.31 22.08
C HIS A 142 -14.90 39.47 21.62
N GLY A 143 -14.35 40.42 20.85
CA GLY A 143 -15.11 41.51 20.24
C GLY A 143 -16.02 41.08 19.09
N LEU A 144 -15.99 39.81 18.69
CA LEU A 144 -16.90 39.23 17.69
C LEU A 144 -18.30 38.92 18.25
N GLU A 145 -18.49 38.91 19.58
CA GLU A 145 -19.81 38.66 20.16
C GLU A 145 -20.84 39.68 19.64
N GLY A 146 -21.96 39.19 19.10
CA GLY A 146 -23.02 39.98 18.48
C GLY A 146 -22.70 40.52 17.08
N LYS A 147 -21.56 40.14 16.48
CA LYS A 147 -21.11 40.63 15.17
C LYS A 147 -21.47 39.68 14.04
N LYS A 148 -21.44 40.20 12.81
CA LYS A 148 -21.65 39.44 11.57
C LYS A 148 -20.35 38.77 11.16
N VAL A 149 -20.26 37.46 11.35
CA VAL A 149 -19.08 36.66 11.01
C VAL A 149 -19.45 35.69 9.90
N MET A 150 -18.91 35.91 8.71
CA MET A 150 -19.04 34.97 7.60
C MET A 150 -17.99 33.88 7.80
N ILE A 151 -18.42 32.64 8.04
CA ILE A 151 -17.50 31.49 8.13
C ILE A 151 -17.93 30.47 7.08
N GLU A 152 -16.98 29.99 6.28
CA GLU A 152 -17.20 28.93 5.32
C GLU A 152 -17.64 27.63 6.01
N PRO A 153 -18.54 26.85 5.39
CA PRO A 153 -18.73 25.45 5.75
C PRO A 153 -17.37 24.72 5.80
N HIS A 154 -17.24 23.66 6.61
CA HIS A 154 -15.98 22.89 6.75
C HIS A 154 -14.79 23.63 7.38
N SER A 155 -15.02 24.77 8.03
CA SER A 155 -14.00 25.53 8.78
C SER A 155 -13.80 25.04 10.22
N ALA A 156 -13.68 23.73 10.45
CA ALA A 156 -13.67 23.14 11.79
C ALA A 156 -12.58 23.72 12.70
N GLU A 157 -11.38 23.99 12.19
CA GLU A 157 -10.32 24.62 12.97
C GLU A 157 -10.65 26.06 13.43
N LEU A 158 -11.44 26.82 12.67
CA LEU A 158 -11.94 28.13 13.11
C LEU A 158 -12.99 27.98 14.21
N PHE A 159 -13.88 26.98 14.10
CA PHE A 159 -14.87 26.70 15.15
C PHE A 159 -14.18 26.25 16.45
N ALA A 160 -13.17 25.38 16.36
CA ALA A 160 -12.32 25.00 17.49
C ALA A 160 -11.61 26.21 18.08
N TYR A 161 -11.08 27.10 17.24
CA TYR A 161 -10.38 28.29 17.70
C TYR A 161 -11.30 29.23 18.48
N LEU A 162 -12.46 29.55 17.91
CA LEU A 162 -13.47 30.37 18.58
C LEU A 162 -13.91 29.75 19.90
N ASN A 163 -14.14 28.43 19.93
CA ASN A 163 -14.53 27.71 21.14
C ASN A 163 -13.44 27.75 22.23
N ARG A 164 -12.16 27.50 21.88
CA ARG A 164 -11.02 27.56 22.82
C ARG A 164 -10.80 28.97 23.38
N GLU A 165 -11.12 29.99 22.60
CA GLU A 165 -11.07 31.40 23.01
C GLU A 165 -12.35 31.87 23.73
N GLY A 166 -13.29 30.96 24.02
CA GLY A 166 -14.53 31.27 24.75
C GLY A 166 -15.58 32.02 23.94
N VAL A 167 -15.42 32.13 22.62
CA VAL A 167 -16.36 32.79 21.71
C VAL A 167 -17.37 31.77 21.18
N SER A 168 -18.56 31.76 21.77
CA SER A 168 -19.64 30.86 21.35
C SER A 168 -20.20 31.27 19.98
N LEU A 169 -20.30 30.31 19.06
CA LEU A 169 -20.91 30.51 17.73
C LEU A 169 -22.36 31.00 17.79
N HIS A 170 -23.11 30.66 18.85
CA HIS A 170 -24.48 31.13 19.04
C HIS A 170 -24.59 32.62 19.35
N LYS A 171 -23.49 33.24 19.82
CA LYS A 171 -23.42 34.68 20.03
C LYS A 171 -23.03 35.44 18.75
N LEU A 172 -22.70 34.74 17.67
CA LEU A 172 -22.35 35.34 16.38
C LEU A 172 -23.58 35.39 15.48
N ILE A 173 -23.69 36.45 14.68
CA ILE A 173 -24.61 36.48 13.54
C ILE A 173 -23.84 35.86 12.38
N GLN A 174 -24.29 34.71 11.87
CA GLN A 174 -23.57 33.94 10.84
C GLN A 174 -24.31 34.04 9.48
N PRO A 175 -24.17 35.14 8.72
CA PRO A 175 -24.70 35.19 7.37
C PRO A 175 -23.95 34.21 6.46
N PRO A 176 -24.57 33.75 5.35
CA PRO A 176 -23.89 32.92 4.37
C PRO A 176 -22.59 33.55 3.87
N HIS A 177 -21.57 32.72 3.66
CA HIS A 177 -20.29 33.17 3.13
C HIS A 177 -20.43 33.64 1.68
N THR A 178 -19.89 34.80 1.34
CA THR A 178 -20.01 35.40 0.00
C THR A 178 -18.82 35.11 -0.91
N PHE A 179 -17.73 34.54 -0.36
CA PHE A 179 -16.47 34.29 -1.06
C PHE A 179 -15.88 35.54 -1.74
N ASN A 180 -16.23 36.72 -1.22
CA ASN A 180 -15.78 38.01 -1.75
C ASN A 180 -15.54 39.00 -0.61
N THR A 181 -14.28 39.42 -0.47
CA THR A 181 -13.85 40.38 0.57
C THR A 181 -14.50 41.75 0.48
N ALA A 182 -15.15 42.09 -0.63
CA ALA A 182 -15.98 43.29 -0.73
C ALA A 182 -17.05 43.36 0.38
N ALA A 183 -17.56 42.22 0.86
CA ALA A 183 -18.50 42.19 1.98
C ALA A 183 -17.91 42.77 3.27
N LEU A 184 -16.62 42.56 3.53
CA LEU A 184 -15.92 43.20 4.65
C LEU A 184 -15.70 44.68 4.42
N VAL A 185 -15.22 45.06 3.23
CA VAL A 185 -14.96 46.46 2.87
C VAL A 185 -16.24 47.30 2.96
N GLN A 186 -17.36 46.75 2.52
CA GLN A 186 -18.69 47.40 2.54
C GLN A 186 -19.41 47.31 3.89
N GLY A 187 -18.83 46.63 4.90
CA GLY A 187 -19.45 46.49 6.23
C GLY A 187 -20.67 45.56 6.26
N GLN A 188 -20.80 44.68 5.27
CA GLN A 188 -21.82 43.62 5.26
C GLN A 188 -21.47 42.50 6.24
N ALA A 189 -20.17 42.29 6.48
CA ALA A 189 -19.62 41.45 7.55
C ALA A 189 -18.61 42.23 8.38
N ASP A 190 -18.50 41.89 9.67
CA ASP A 190 -17.47 42.41 10.58
C ASP A 190 -16.19 41.55 10.53
N ALA A 191 -16.35 40.25 10.24
CA ALA A 191 -15.28 39.27 10.10
C ALA A 191 -15.62 38.21 9.05
N MET A 192 -14.60 37.63 8.41
CA MET A 192 -14.74 36.64 7.35
C MET A 192 -13.65 35.56 7.48
N SER A 193 -14.00 34.29 7.30
CA SER A 193 -13.01 33.23 7.07
C SER A 193 -12.32 33.44 5.73
N VAL A 194 -11.01 33.34 5.72
CA VAL A 194 -10.21 33.53 4.50
C VAL A 194 -9.06 32.53 4.46
N TYR A 195 -8.53 32.31 3.27
CA TYR A 195 -7.22 31.72 3.08
C TYR A 195 -6.18 32.85 3.05
N ILE A 196 -5.23 32.84 3.98
CA ILE A 196 -4.20 33.91 4.05
C ILE A 196 -3.34 34.00 2.77
N THR A 197 -3.39 32.98 1.93
CA THR A 197 -2.74 32.89 0.62
C THR A 197 -3.43 33.72 -0.46
N ASP A 198 -4.74 34.01 -0.34
CA ASP A 198 -5.55 34.58 -1.42
C ASP A 198 -6.20 35.92 -1.01
N GLU A 199 -7.27 35.88 -0.22
CA GLU A 199 -8.16 37.02 0.03
C GLU A 199 -7.49 38.29 0.59
N PRO A 200 -6.46 38.23 1.47
CA PRO A 200 -5.81 39.44 1.98
C PRO A 200 -5.20 40.33 0.89
N PHE A 201 -4.89 39.78 -0.30
CA PHE A 201 -4.38 40.55 -1.42
C PHE A 201 -5.34 41.67 -1.85
N ALA A 202 -6.65 41.37 -1.92
CA ALA A 202 -7.66 42.33 -2.34
C ALA A 202 -7.73 43.56 -1.41
N LEU A 203 -7.59 43.35 -0.10
CA LEU A 203 -7.53 44.44 0.87
C LEU A 203 -6.22 45.23 0.77
N ARG A 204 -5.11 44.55 0.50
CA ARG A 204 -3.80 45.18 0.30
C ARG A 204 -3.83 46.16 -0.87
N VAL A 205 -4.35 45.74 -2.03
CA VAL A 205 -4.48 46.60 -3.22
C VAL A 205 -5.38 47.81 -2.96
N GLN A 206 -6.43 47.64 -2.16
CA GLN A 206 -7.35 48.73 -1.77
C GLN A 206 -6.84 49.58 -0.61
N ASN A 207 -5.64 49.30 -0.07
CA ASN A 207 -5.09 49.95 1.13
C ASN A 207 -6.02 49.89 2.35
N VAL A 208 -6.81 48.82 2.48
CA VAL A 208 -7.68 48.59 3.64
C VAL A 208 -6.87 47.83 4.70
N PRO A 209 -6.54 48.44 5.85
CA PRO A 209 -5.80 47.75 6.89
C PRO A 209 -6.67 46.66 7.53
N TYR A 210 -6.08 45.49 7.77
CA TYR A 210 -6.79 44.33 8.33
C TYR A 210 -6.04 43.69 9.51
N LEU A 211 -6.76 42.87 10.25
CA LEU A 211 -6.24 41.97 11.29
C LEU A 211 -6.54 40.53 10.86
N LEU A 212 -5.61 39.63 11.15
CA LEU A 212 -5.76 38.18 10.94
C LEU A 212 -5.69 37.47 12.29
N PHE A 213 -6.65 36.58 12.54
CA PHE A 213 -6.65 35.66 13.67
C PHE A 213 -6.57 34.23 13.14
N SER A 214 -5.44 33.57 13.37
CA SER A 214 -5.19 32.20 12.92
C SER A 214 -5.40 31.21 14.07
N PRO A 215 -6.07 30.07 13.84
CA PRO A 215 -6.18 28.97 14.81
C PRO A 215 -4.85 28.52 15.41
N ARG A 216 -3.76 28.68 14.64
CA ARG A 216 -2.39 28.32 15.06
C ARG A 216 -1.96 29.07 16.32
N ALA A 217 -2.48 30.29 16.54
CA ALA A 217 -2.19 31.06 17.75
C ALA A 217 -2.72 30.37 19.03
N ALA A 218 -3.72 29.48 18.91
CA ALA A 218 -4.28 28.67 20.00
C ALA A 218 -3.85 27.19 19.94
N GLY A 219 -2.76 26.88 19.23
CA GLY A 219 -2.25 25.51 19.10
C GLY A 219 -3.12 24.58 18.24
N ILE A 220 -4.04 25.13 17.45
CA ILE A 220 -4.79 24.39 16.44
C ILE A 220 -4.03 24.53 15.13
N ASP A 221 -3.20 23.53 14.83
CA ASP A 221 -2.35 23.52 13.64
C ASP A 221 -2.81 22.45 12.65
N PHE A 222 -3.89 22.79 11.94
CA PHE A 222 -4.34 22.23 10.66
C PHE A 222 -3.17 21.87 9.72
N TYR A 223 -3.14 20.66 9.14
CA TYR A 223 -2.67 20.53 7.75
C TYR A 223 -3.63 21.29 6.83
N GLY A 224 -3.12 21.86 5.75
CA GLY A 224 -3.95 22.51 4.73
C GLY A 224 -4.41 21.52 3.67
N ASP A 225 -3.85 21.65 2.48
CA ASP A 225 -4.12 20.80 1.31
C ASP A 225 -3.46 19.43 1.45
N ASN A 226 -4.28 18.39 1.31
CA ASN A 226 -3.88 16.99 1.37
C ASN A 226 -4.19 16.32 0.03
N LEU A 227 -3.18 15.73 -0.61
CA LEU A 227 -3.40 14.84 -1.74
C LEU A 227 -3.97 13.53 -1.21
N PHE A 228 -5.08 13.05 -1.78
CA PHE A 228 -5.73 11.82 -1.37
C PHE A 228 -6.28 11.03 -2.55
N THR A 229 -6.68 9.78 -2.29
CA THR A 229 -7.34 8.87 -3.22
C THR A 229 -8.28 7.94 -2.43
N THR A 230 -8.79 6.89 -3.06
CA THR A 230 -9.61 5.87 -2.41
C THR A 230 -8.85 4.57 -2.15
N GLU A 231 -9.29 3.77 -1.18
CA GLU A 231 -8.78 2.41 -0.94
C GLU A 231 -8.82 1.56 -2.23
N TYR A 232 -9.86 1.73 -3.05
CA TYR A 232 -9.96 1.07 -4.35
C TYR A 232 -8.74 1.33 -5.24
N GLN A 233 -8.24 2.57 -5.31
CA GLN A 233 -7.05 2.89 -6.10
C GLN A 233 -5.79 2.29 -5.49
N ILE A 234 -5.69 2.25 -4.16
CA ILE A 234 -4.57 1.60 -3.45
C ILE A 234 -4.50 0.11 -3.79
N GLU A 235 -5.63 -0.59 -3.72
CA GLU A 235 -5.71 -2.04 -3.90
C GLU A 235 -5.59 -2.47 -5.37
N ASN A 236 -6.31 -1.78 -6.27
CA ASN A 236 -6.46 -2.21 -7.66
C ASN A 236 -5.43 -1.55 -8.59
N HIS A 237 -4.87 -0.40 -8.20
CA HIS A 237 -3.94 0.38 -9.01
C HIS A 237 -2.72 0.89 -8.21
N PRO A 238 -2.04 0.05 -7.40
CA PRO A 238 -0.96 0.50 -6.50
C PRO A 238 0.19 1.21 -7.23
N GLU A 239 0.58 0.72 -8.41
CA GLU A 239 1.62 1.36 -9.22
C GLU A 239 1.19 2.72 -9.78
N ARG A 240 -0.10 2.87 -10.16
CA ARG A 240 -0.64 4.17 -10.60
C ARG A 240 -0.57 5.18 -9.47
N VAL A 241 -1.01 4.78 -8.26
CA VAL A 241 -0.97 5.62 -7.07
C VAL A 241 0.45 6.07 -6.76
N ARG A 242 1.40 5.12 -6.69
CA ARG A 242 2.81 5.41 -6.40
C ARG A 242 3.39 6.40 -7.42
N LYS A 243 3.22 6.12 -8.71
CA LYS A 243 3.68 6.97 -9.81
C LYS A 243 3.04 8.36 -9.81
N PHE A 244 1.73 8.43 -9.60
CA PHE A 244 1.00 9.69 -9.54
C PHE A 244 1.50 10.56 -8.37
N ARG A 245 1.66 9.96 -7.18
CA ARG A 245 2.19 10.62 -6.00
C ARG A 245 3.60 11.16 -6.26
N GLU A 246 4.52 10.32 -6.73
CA GLU A 246 5.91 10.71 -7.01
C GLU A 246 6.01 11.84 -8.05
N ALA A 247 5.25 11.74 -9.15
CA ALA A 247 5.21 12.77 -10.19
C ALA A 247 4.65 14.09 -9.65
N SER A 248 3.59 14.03 -8.83
CA SER A 248 3.01 15.20 -8.17
C SER A 248 4.02 15.89 -7.26
N LEU A 249 4.73 15.14 -6.42
CA LEU A 249 5.74 15.68 -5.51
C LEU A 249 6.95 16.26 -6.25
N ARG A 250 7.34 15.67 -7.38
CA ARG A 250 8.35 16.25 -8.29
C ARG A 250 7.86 17.57 -8.90
N GLY A 251 6.58 17.63 -9.28
CA GLY A 251 5.94 18.86 -9.75
C GLY A 251 5.97 19.96 -8.71
N TRP A 252 5.62 19.66 -7.46
CA TRP A 252 5.70 20.59 -6.35
C TRP A 252 7.11 21.12 -6.10
N ARG A 253 8.12 20.23 -6.09
CA ARG A 253 9.53 20.65 -5.98
C ARG A 253 9.93 21.59 -7.11
N TYR A 254 9.52 21.29 -8.35
CA TYR A 254 9.79 22.18 -9.48
C TYR A 254 9.09 23.53 -9.31
N ALA A 255 7.81 23.54 -8.94
CA ALA A 255 7.05 24.77 -8.80
C ALA A 255 7.62 25.71 -7.74
N MET A 256 8.10 25.17 -6.61
CA MET A 256 8.74 25.97 -5.57
C MET A 256 10.13 26.47 -5.96
N ALA A 257 10.85 25.74 -6.82
CA ALA A 257 12.12 26.19 -7.38
C ALA A 257 11.97 27.22 -8.52
N HIS A 258 10.82 27.23 -9.20
CA HIS A 258 10.56 28.06 -10.38
C HIS A 258 9.22 28.82 -10.28
N PRO A 259 8.96 29.60 -9.20
CA PRO A 259 7.63 30.17 -8.95
C PRO A 259 7.18 31.11 -10.06
N GLU A 260 8.05 31.99 -10.57
CA GLU A 260 7.66 32.97 -11.59
C GLU A 260 7.29 32.33 -12.93
N GLU A 261 7.94 31.22 -13.28
CA GLU A 261 7.57 30.43 -14.46
C GLU A 261 6.16 29.84 -14.30
N ILE A 262 5.87 29.28 -13.12
CA ILE A 262 4.56 28.68 -12.84
C ILE A 262 3.46 29.75 -12.72
N ILE A 263 3.77 30.94 -12.21
CA ILE A 263 2.84 32.07 -12.19
C ILE A 263 2.41 32.43 -13.62
N GLN A 264 3.36 32.57 -14.54
CA GLN A 264 3.07 32.89 -15.92
C GLN A 264 2.27 31.76 -16.59
N LEU A 265 2.65 30.51 -16.33
CA LEU A 265 1.95 29.33 -16.85
C LEU A 265 0.48 29.28 -16.40
N ILE A 266 0.22 29.48 -15.11
CA ILE A 266 -1.14 29.49 -14.55
C ILE A 266 -1.97 30.58 -15.22
N HIS A 267 -1.42 31.79 -15.27
CA HIS A 267 -2.08 32.93 -15.86
C HIS A 267 -2.41 32.72 -17.34
N ASP A 268 -1.52 32.10 -18.11
CA ASP A 268 -1.69 31.98 -19.56
C ASP A 268 -2.50 30.77 -19.99
N LYS A 269 -2.40 29.64 -19.27
CA LYS A 269 -3.02 28.37 -19.68
C LYS A 269 -4.24 27.96 -18.86
N TYR A 270 -4.27 28.29 -17.56
CA TYR A 270 -5.26 27.74 -16.64
C TYR A 270 -6.34 28.75 -16.23
N SER A 271 -5.96 29.97 -15.82
CA SER A 271 -6.94 30.96 -15.37
C SER A 271 -6.43 32.40 -15.40
N LYS A 272 -7.29 33.31 -15.85
CA LYS A 272 -7.10 34.77 -15.81
C LYS A 272 -7.83 35.43 -14.63
N ARG A 273 -8.39 34.65 -13.69
CA ARG A 273 -9.13 35.18 -12.54
C ARG A 273 -8.25 36.08 -11.67
N HIS A 274 -6.99 35.71 -11.48
CA HIS A 274 -6.01 36.44 -10.70
C HIS A 274 -4.99 37.13 -11.61
N SER A 275 -4.56 38.32 -11.22
CA SER A 275 -3.47 39.02 -11.89
C SER A 275 -2.13 38.33 -11.58
N LEU A 276 -1.10 38.61 -12.38
CA LEU A 276 0.26 38.15 -12.09
C LEU A 276 0.75 38.61 -10.71
N GLU A 277 0.38 39.82 -10.28
CA GLU A 277 0.74 40.33 -8.95
C GLU A 277 0.07 39.53 -7.83
N HIS A 278 -1.19 39.15 -8.01
CA HIS A 278 -1.93 38.32 -7.06
C HIS A 278 -1.33 36.90 -6.99
N LEU A 279 -1.01 36.29 -8.13
CA LEU A 279 -0.35 34.97 -8.16
C LEU A 279 1.05 35.01 -7.52
N ARG A 280 1.80 36.12 -7.66
CA ARG A 280 3.05 36.33 -6.92
C ARG A 280 2.82 36.40 -5.41
N PHE A 281 1.77 37.10 -4.97
CA PHE A 281 1.38 37.14 -3.56
C PHE A 281 1.06 35.73 -3.01
N GLU A 282 0.31 34.93 -3.76
CA GLU A 282 0.04 33.53 -3.38
C GLU A 282 1.34 32.73 -3.28
N ALA A 283 2.24 32.85 -4.27
CA ALA A 283 3.53 32.17 -4.26
C ALA A 283 4.39 32.52 -3.04
N GLU A 284 4.41 33.78 -2.61
CA GLU A 284 5.08 34.22 -1.38
C GLU A 284 4.49 33.56 -0.11
N GLN A 285 3.20 33.20 -0.11
CA GLN A 285 2.57 32.51 1.01
C GLN A 285 2.85 30.99 1.02
N MET A 286 3.50 30.42 0.00
CA MET A 286 3.85 29.00 -0.03
C MET A 286 4.90 28.58 1.01
N LYS A 287 5.42 29.51 1.81
CA LYS A 287 6.14 29.19 3.06
C LYS A 287 5.36 28.25 3.99
N LEU A 288 4.03 28.17 3.88
CA LEU A 288 3.18 27.24 4.62
C LEU A 288 3.43 25.76 4.27
N LEU A 289 4.07 25.47 3.13
CA LEU A 289 4.52 24.12 2.77
C LEU A 289 5.74 23.68 3.61
N MET A 290 6.48 24.63 4.20
CA MET A 290 7.75 24.42 4.90
C MET A 290 8.80 23.58 4.12
N PRO A 291 9.05 23.85 2.83
CA PRO A 291 9.90 22.99 1.99
C PRO A 291 11.36 22.93 2.45
N ASP A 292 11.83 23.92 3.22
CA ASP A 292 13.19 23.97 3.76
C ASP A 292 13.40 23.12 5.01
N ILE A 293 12.31 22.71 5.67
CA ILE A 293 12.33 22.01 6.97
C ILE A 293 11.81 20.58 6.82
N VAL A 294 10.80 20.40 5.98
CA VAL A 294 10.07 19.13 5.82
C VAL A 294 9.99 18.81 4.33
N GLU A 295 10.22 17.54 3.98
CA GLU A 295 10.05 17.08 2.60
C GLU A 295 8.59 17.25 2.18
N ILE A 296 8.36 17.82 1.00
CA ILE A 296 7.01 18.02 0.46
C ILE A 296 6.33 16.65 0.35
N GLY A 297 5.13 16.55 0.91
CA GLY A 297 4.35 15.31 0.95
C GLY A 297 4.56 14.45 2.19
N HIS A 298 5.45 14.86 3.11
CA HIS A 298 5.64 14.18 4.38
C HIS A 298 4.38 14.25 5.26
N MET A 299 4.02 13.12 5.86
CA MET A 299 2.90 13.00 6.78
C MET A 299 3.41 12.48 8.12
N TYR A 300 3.10 13.21 9.19
CA TYR A 300 3.38 12.77 10.55
C TYR A 300 2.10 12.22 11.22
N PRO A 301 2.03 10.92 11.60
CA PRO A 301 0.87 10.30 12.23
C PRO A 301 0.36 11.05 13.48
N GLY A 302 1.28 11.44 14.37
CA GLY A 302 0.90 12.15 15.59
C GLY A 302 0.24 13.51 15.36
N ARG A 303 0.45 14.15 14.18
CA ARG A 303 -0.29 15.37 13.84
C ARG A 303 -1.72 15.05 13.40
N TRP A 304 -1.94 13.94 12.69
CA TRP A 304 -3.29 13.48 12.37
C TRP A 304 -4.07 13.06 13.63
N GLU A 305 -3.41 12.43 14.60
CA GLU A 305 -4.00 12.14 15.91
C GLU A 305 -4.39 13.44 16.66
N HIS A 306 -3.52 14.46 16.64
CA HIS A 306 -3.85 15.77 17.21
C HIS A 306 -5.05 16.40 16.50
N ILE A 307 -5.09 16.37 15.17
CA ILE A 307 -6.23 16.87 14.38
C ILE A 307 -7.52 16.14 14.78
N ALA A 308 -7.48 14.80 14.87
CA ALA A 308 -8.60 13.98 15.32
C ALA A 308 -9.06 14.38 16.73
N SER A 309 -8.14 14.62 17.67
CA SER A 309 -8.50 15.08 19.02
C SER A 309 -9.19 16.44 19.03
N VAL A 310 -8.80 17.37 18.15
CA VAL A 310 -9.47 18.67 18.01
C VAL A 310 -10.89 18.49 17.46
N TYR A 311 -11.08 17.60 16.49
CA TYR A 311 -12.44 17.25 16.03
C TYR A 311 -13.26 16.58 17.13
N SER A 312 -12.65 15.78 18.00
CA SER A 312 -13.33 15.21 19.18
C SER A 312 -13.73 16.27 20.20
N GLU A 313 -12.89 17.29 20.45
CA GLU A 313 -13.25 18.45 21.29
C GLU A 313 -14.50 19.18 20.76
N LEU A 314 -14.69 19.18 19.44
CA LEU A 314 -15.87 19.72 18.76
C LEU A 314 -17.07 18.76 18.71
N ASN A 315 -16.97 17.56 19.29
CA ASN A 315 -17.97 16.49 19.18
C ASN A 315 -18.27 16.06 17.73
N MET A 316 -17.34 16.29 16.80
CA MET A 316 -17.46 15.86 15.40
C MET A 316 -16.89 14.45 15.19
N MET A 317 -16.05 13.99 16.12
CA MET A 317 -15.34 12.73 16.05
C MET A 317 -15.41 11.98 17.39
N ARG A 318 -15.50 10.65 17.34
CA ARG A 318 -15.41 9.80 18.53
C ARG A 318 -14.01 9.93 19.14
N PRO A 319 -13.89 10.05 20.46
CA PRO A 319 -12.60 9.91 21.13
C PRO A 319 -11.98 8.54 20.79
N ASP A 320 -10.65 8.49 20.70
CA ASP A 320 -9.86 7.28 20.50
C ASP A 320 -10.15 6.52 19.19
N TYR A 321 -10.57 7.23 18.13
CA TYR A 321 -10.75 6.62 16.82
C TYR A 321 -9.40 6.22 16.19
N ASP A 322 -9.31 4.99 15.73
CA ASP A 322 -8.14 4.44 15.06
C ASP A 322 -8.05 4.93 13.60
N LEU A 323 -6.86 5.39 13.21
CA LEU A 323 -6.54 5.89 11.88
C LEU A 323 -5.81 4.84 11.02
N GLU A 324 -5.90 3.56 11.38
CA GLU A 324 -5.45 2.46 10.53
C GLU A 324 -6.05 2.58 9.11
N GLY A 325 -5.20 2.41 8.08
CA GLY A 325 -5.61 2.53 6.67
C GLY A 325 -5.75 3.96 6.14
N PHE A 326 -5.87 4.98 7.01
CA PHE A 326 -6.10 6.36 6.60
C PHE A 326 -4.91 7.00 5.86
N MET A 327 -3.68 6.63 6.22
CA MET A 327 -2.46 7.18 5.64
C MET A 327 -1.78 6.17 4.72
N TYR A 328 -1.43 6.61 3.52
CA TYR A 328 -0.64 5.82 2.59
C TYR A 328 0.81 5.68 3.06
N ASP A 329 1.28 4.43 3.12
CA ASP A 329 2.69 4.10 3.31
C ASP A 329 3.37 3.95 1.93
N PRO A 330 4.30 4.85 1.56
CA PRO A 330 5.03 4.73 0.31
C PRO A 330 6.08 3.60 0.31
N ASN A 331 6.46 3.08 1.49
CA ASN A 331 7.42 2.00 1.64
C ASN A 331 6.84 0.92 2.57
N PRO A 332 5.77 0.23 2.15
CA PRO A 332 5.20 -0.83 2.96
C PRO A 332 6.31 -1.84 3.27
N GLY A 333 6.52 -2.13 4.55
CA GLY A 333 7.45 -3.18 4.95
C GLY A 333 7.13 -4.48 4.20
N LEU A 334 8.15 -5.26 3.85
CA LEU A 334 7.92 -6.55 3.19
C LEU A 334 6.96 -7.39 4.05
N ASP A 335 5.77 -7.70 3.53
CA ASP A 335 4.85 -8.60 4.20
C ASP A 335 5.42 -10.03 4.14
N LEU A 336 6.18 -10.36 5.18
CA LEU A 336 6.83 -11.64 5.38
C LEU A 336 5.91 -12.67 6.05
N THR A 337 4.62 -12.35 6.27
CA THR A 337 3.70 -13.29 6.92
C THR A 337 3.61 -14.61 6.16
N TRP A 338 3.46 -14.57 4.83
CA TRP A 338 3.46 -15.79 3.99
C TRP A 338 4.79 -16.56 4.10
N PHE A 339 5.91 -15.86 4.22
CA PHE A 339 7.23 -16.46 4.41
C PHE A 339 7.33 -17.17 5.76
N TYR A 340 6.85 -16.55 6.85
CA TYR A 340 6.80 -17.18 8.17
C TYR A 340 5.84 -18.37 8.21
N VAL A 341 4.69 -18.29 7.54
CA VAL A 341 3.75 -19.41 7.40
C VAL A 341 4.41 -20.56 6.62
N ALA A 342 5.06 -20.27 5.49
CA ALA A 342 5.79 -21.26 4.71
C ALA A 342 6.93 -21.91 5.52
N LEU A 343 7.68 -21.11 6.30
CA LEU A 343 8.72 -21.59 7.20
C LEU A 343 8.15 -22.51 8.28
N ALA A 344 7.04 -22.13 8.91
CA ALA A 344 6.37 -22.93 9.93
C ALA A 344 5.89 -24.29 9.38
N ILE A 345 5.28 -24.29 8.18
CA ILE A 345 4.88 -25.52 7.49
C ILE A 345 6.11 -26.39 7.19
N THR A 346 7.19 -25.80 6.70
CA THR A 346 8.43 -26.52 6.38
C THR A 346 9.04 -27.17 7.63
N LEU A 347 9.04 -26.45 8.76
CA LEU A 347 9.51 -26.99 10.04
C LEU A 347 8.61 -28.12 10.56
N LEU A 348 7.29 -28.02 10.40
CA LEU A 348 6.35 -29.08 10.75
C LEU A 348 6.56 -30.35 9.90
N VAL A 349 6.78 -30.19 8.60
CA VAL A 349 7.08 -31.32 7.70
C VAL A 349 8.42 -31.95 8.07
N ALA A 350 9.46 -31.14 8.33
CA ALA A 350 10.75 -31.65 8.77
C ALA A 350 10.65 -32.41 10.10
N LEU A 351 9.86 -31.92 11.05
CA LEU A 351 9.59 -32.59 12.32
C LEU A 351 8.88 -33.93 12.09
N ALA A 352 7.85 -33.97 11.23
CA ALA A 352 7.13 -35.20 10.90
C ALA A 352 8.05 -36.25 10.22
N VAL A 353 8.88 -35.83 9.27
CA VAL A 353 9.87 -36.70 8.62
C VAL A 353 10.87 -37.22 9.64
N SER A 354 11.35 -36.37 10.55
CA SER A 354 12.27 -36.76 11.62
C SER A 354 11.65 -37.77 12.58
N LEU A 355 10.38 -37.59 12.95
CA LEU A 355 9.62 -38.56 13.77
C LEU A 355 9.46 -39.91 13.06
N VAL A 356 9.12 -39.90 11.77
CA VAL A 356 9.02 -41.12 10.96
C VAL A 356 10.39 -41.81 10.87
N ALA A 357 11.46 -41.07 10.63
CA ALA A 357 12.83 -41.60 10.58
C ALA A 357 13.25 -42.20 11.93
N LEU A 358 12.92 -41.56 13.05
CA LEU A 358 13.15 -42.10 14.40
C LEU A 358 12.36 -43.38 14.66
N MET A 359 11.11 -43.44 14.20
CA MET A 359 10.28 -44.64 14.30
C MET A 359 10.87 -45.80 13.49
N PHE A 360 11.29 -45.54 12.24
CA PHE A 360 11.99 -46.53 11.40
C PHE A 360 13.32 -46.97 12.01
N HIS A 361 14.09 -46.03 12.57
CA HIS A 361 15.35 -46.35 13.23
C HIS A 361 15.13 -47.26 14.45
N LYS A 362 14.14 -46.94 15.30
CA LYS A 362 13.78 -47.77 16.45
C LYS A 362 13.32 -49.17 16.01
N LEU A 363 12.46 -49.25 14.99
CA LEU A 363 12.00 -50.53 14.43
C LEU A 363 13.17 -51.38 13.90
N ASN A 364 14.11 -50.76 13.18
CA ASN A 364 15.31 -51.45 12.69
C ASN A 364 16.20 -51.96 13.84
N VAL A 365 16.38 -51.16 14.90
CA VAL A 365 17.16 -51.59 16.07
C VAL A 365 16.49 -52.76 16.79
N ASP A 366 15.16 -52.72 16.96
CA ASP A 366 14.40 -53.80 17.60
C ASP A 366 14.41 -55.07 16.74
N LEU A 367 14.34 -54.94 15.42
CA LEU A 367 14.46 -56.06 14.48
C LEU A 367 15.84 -56.71 14.58
N LEU A 368 16.93 -55.94 14.57
CA LEU A 368 18.29 -56.46 14.73
C LEU A 368 18.51 -57.16 16.08
N LYS A 369 17.94 -56.63 17.16
CA LYS A 369 17.97 -57.31 18.47
C LYS A 369 17.23 -58.64 18.42
N SER A 370 16.06 -58.68 17.78
CA SER A 370 15.28 -59.91 17.63
C SER A 370 16.02 -60.97 16.81
N GLU A 371 16.72 -60.57 15.74
CA GLU A 371 17.54 -61.47 14.92
C GLU A 371 18.74 -62.02 15.70
N ASN A 372 19.45 -61.17 16.45
CA ASN A 372 20.59 -61.61 17.26
C ASN A 372 20.18 -62.58 18.37
N MET A 373 19.11 -62.27 19.10
CA MET A 373 18.56 -63.17 20.13
C MET A 373 18.13 -64.51 19.54
N ARG A 374 17.53 -64.51 18.32
CA ARG A 374 17.14 -65.73 17.61
C ARG A 374 18.36 -66.57 17.21
N ARG A 375 19.40 -65.96 16.62
CA ARG A 375 20.64 -66.66 16.25
C ARG A 375 21.38 -67.22 17.46
N GLU A 376 21.34 -66.51 18.59
CA GLU A 376 21.96 -66.97 19.83
C GLU A 376 21.21 -68.19 20.41
N ALA A 377 19.88 -68.17 20.41
CA ALA A 377 19.07 -69.33 20.79
C ALA A 377 19.35 -70.54 19.89
N GLU A 378 19.47 -70.33 18.58
CA GLU A 378 19.81 -71.37 17.62
C GLU A 378 21.20 -71.98 17.90
N ARG A 379 22.22 -71.13 18.13
CA ARG A 379 23.56 -71.59 18.51
C ARG A 379 23.58 -72.37 19.81
N ILE A 380 22.83 -71.92 20.82
CA ILE A 380 22.71 -72.62 22.11
C ILE A 380 22.07 -73.99 21.89
N ILE A 381 20.97 -74.08 21.14
CA ILE A 381 20.32 -75.35 20.81
C ILE A 381 21.28 -76.28 20.06
N GLN A 382 22.02 -75.76 19.08
CA GLN A 382 22.99 -76.57 18.33
C GLN A 382 24.17 -77.02 19.22
N HIS A 383 24.76 -76.14 20.02
CA HIS A 383 25.94 -76.46 20.83
C HIS A 383 25.58 -77.33 22.04
N ASP A 384 24.57 -76.95 22.81
CA ASP A 384 24.30 -77.55 24.13
C ASP A 384 23.47 -78.83 24.06
N LEU A 385 22.74 -79.08 22.97
CA LEU A 385 21.96 -80.32 22.80
C LEU A 385 22.63 -81.28 21.83
N LYS A 386 23.10 -80.81 20.67
CA LYS A 386 23.65 -81.71 19.64
C LYS A 386 25.00 -82.29 20.04
N SER A 387 25.86 -81.49 20.68
CA SER A 387 27.21 -81.93 21.07
C SER A 387 27.17 -83.05 22.12
N PRO A 388 26.42 -82.92 23.24
CA PRO A 388 26.30 -84.02 24.20
C PRO A 388 25.57 -85.24 23.65
N LEU A 389 24.54 -85.05 22.81
CA LEU A 389 23.84 -86.16 22.14
C LEU A 389 24.76 -86.93 21.19
N GLY A 390 25.63 -86.24 20.45
CA GLY A 390 26.64 -86.87 19.60
C GLY A 390 27.65 -87.69 20.40
N VAL A 391 28.04 -87.22 21.58
CA VAL A 391 28.89 -87.97 22.52
C VAL A 391 28.16 -89.21 23.06
N ILE A 392 26.89 -89.08 23.45
CA ILE A 392 26.07 -90.20 23.92
C ILE A 392 25.93 -91.26 22.82
N LEU A 393 25.64 -90.85 21.58
CA LEU A 393 25.54 -91.72 20.41
C LEU A 393 26.87 -92.44 20.13
N GLY A 394 27.99 -91.70 20.13
CA GLY A 394 29.30 -92.29 19.88
C GLY A 394 29.70 -93.34 20.92
N TYR A 395 29.43 -93.08 22.21
CA TYR A 395 29.68 -94.07 23.26
C TYR A 395 28.69 -95.25 23.19
N SER A 396 27.41 -95.02 22.88
CA SER A 396 26.45 -96.12 22.72
C SER A 396 26.77 -96.99 21.52
N GLU A 397 27.16 -96.42 20.38
CA GLU A 397 27.61 -97.19 19.19
C GLU A 397 28.89 -97.98 19.48
N MET A 398 29.86 -97.38 20.17
CA MET A 398 31.09 -98.08 20.58
C MET A 398 30.78 -99.27 21.49
N LEU A 399 29.90 -99.09 22.49
CA LEU A 399 29.45 -100.17 23.39
C LEU A 399 28.61 -101.25 22.66
N LEU A 400 28.00 -100.90 21.53
CA LEU A 400 27.28 -101.84 20.66
C LEU A 400 28.21 -102.64 19.73
N SER A 401 29.49 -102.26 19.61
CA SER A 401 30.49 -102.92 18.76
C SER A 401 31.25 -104.08 19.44
N GLU A 402 31.01 -104.34 20.73
CA GLU A 402 31.57 -105.48 21.46
C GLU A 402 30.89 -106.82 21.10
N PRO A 403 31.59 -107.97 21.17
CA PRO A 403 31.07 -109.26 20.70
C PRO A 403 29.82 -109.72 21.47
N GLU A 404 28.85 -110.28 20.74
CA GLU A 404 27.53 -110.69 21.22
C GLU A 404 27.59 -111.56 22.49
N GLY A 405 27.02 -111.03 23.59
CA GLY A 405 26.95 -111.73 24.89
C GLY A 405 26.95 -110.85 26.14
N SER A 406 27.15 -109.53 26.00
CA SER A 406 27.11 -108.58 27.14
C SER A 406 25.70 -108.46 27.76
N PRO A 407 25.54 -108.50 29.10
CA PRO A 407 24.22 -108.45 29.77
C PRO A 407 23.42 -107.16 29.55
N HIS A 408 24.01 -106.15 28.91
CA HIS A 408 23.47 -104.79 28.84
C HIS A 408 23.20 -104.27 27.41
N VAL A 409 23.35 -105.10 26.38
CA VAL A 409 23.15 -104.70 24.96
C VAL A 409 21.77 -104.08 24.70
N ASP A 410 20.70 -104.60 25.29
CA ASP A 410 19.35 -104.05 25.10
C ASP A 410 19.19 -102.66 25.73
N VAL A 411 19.93 -102.37 26.81
CA VAL A 411 19.95 -101.04 27.44
C VAL A 411 20.70 -100.05 26.53
N TYR A 412 21.83 -100.45 25.95
CA TYR A 412 22.57 -99.61 25.00
C TYR A 412 21.77 -99.33 23.72
N LYS A 413 21.05 -100.32 23.18
CA LYS A 413 20.12 -100.11 22.04
C LYS A 413 19.02 -99.10 22.36
N ARG A 414 18.49 -99.11 23.58
CA ARG A 414 17.48 -98.13 24.03
C ARG A 414 18.09 -96.74 24.19
N ILE A 415 19.28 -96.62 24.78
CA ILE A 415 20.00 -95.34 24.90
C ILE A 415 20.28 -94.76 23.52
N ASN A 416 20.78 -95.57 22.58
CA ASN A 416 21.07 -95.13 21.21
C ASN A 416 19.79 -94.64 20.51
N ARG A 417 18.71 -95.44 20.55
CA ARG A 417 17.44 -95.06 19.93
C ARG A 417 16.82 -93.81 20.55
N SER A 418 16.91 -93.64 21.86
CA SER A 418 16.44 -92.42 22.53
C SER A 418 17.30 -91.21 22.19
N ALA A 419 18.62 -91.37 22.05
CA ALA A 419 19.52 -90.32 21.62
C ALA A 419 19.28 -89.92 20.16
N GLU A 420 19.03 -90.89 19.27
CA GLU A 420 18.61 -90.65 17.88
C GLU A 420 17.29 -89.89 17.81
N GLN A 421 16.27 -90.30 18.58
CA GLN A 421 14.98 -89.61 18.64
C GLN A 421 15.10 -88.19 19.18
N MET A 422 15.92 -87.96 20.21
CA MET A 422 16.17 -86.62 20.73
C MET A 422 16.90 -85.75 19.71
N LEU A 423 17.87 -86.31 18.99
CA LEU A 423 18.59 -85.60 17.93
C LEU A 423 17.65 -85.23 16.77
N GLU A 424 16.77 -86.15 16.37
CA GLU A 424 15.75 -85.91 15.35
C GLU A 424 14.74 -84.84 15.79
N MET A 425 14.32 -84.83 17.06
CA MET A 425 13.46 -83.77 17.60
C MET A 425 14.16 -82.40 17.62
N VAL A 426 15.44 -82.34 18.01
CA VAL A 426 16.22 -81.10 17.98
C VAL A 426 16.38 -80.61 16.54
N GLN A 427 16.65 -81.51 15.60
CA GLN A 427 16.78 -81.18 14.19
C GLN A 427 15.46 -80.67 13.60
N ARG A 428 14.33 -81.33 13.85
CA ARG A 428 13.01 -80.84 13.44
C ARG A 428 12.66 -79.48 14.06
N SER A 429 13.04 -79.25 15.31
CA SER A 429 12.84 -77.94 15.95
C SER A 429 13.65 -76.86 15.24
N LEU A 430 14.91 -77.15 14.89
CA LEU A 430 15.77 -76.26 14.12
C LEU A 430 15.21 -76.01 12.71
N ASP A 431 14.71 -77.04 12.02
CA ASP A 431 14.10 -76.90 10.69
C ASP A 431 12.85 -75.99 10.73
N ILE A 432 12.01 -76.12 11.78
CA ILE A 432 10.87 -75.21 12.00
C ILE A 432 11.35 -73.77 12.22
N PHE A 433 12.44 -73.57 12.97
CA PHE A 433 13.06 -72.26 13.15
C PHE A 433 13.63 -71.68 11.83
N GLU A 434 14.24 -72.52 10.99
CA GLU A 434 14.75 -72.14 9.66
C GLU A 434 13.60 -71.78 8.69
N MET A 435 12.46 -72.45 8.80
CA MET A 435 11.24 -72.12 8.04
C MET A 435 10.64 -70.77 8.47
N GLU A 436 10.50 -70.51 9.77
CA GLU A 436 9.97 -69.23 10.27
C GLU A 436 10.90 -68.04 10.02
N SER A 437 12.20 -68.28 9.85
CA SER A 437 13.20 -67.25 9.52
C SER A 437 13.38 -67.02 8.01
N GLY A 438 12.64 -67.76 7.16
CA GLY A 438 12.72 -67.64 5.70
C GLY A 438 14.05 -68.13 5.10
N GLN A 439 14.86 -68.86 5.88
CA GLN A 439 16.15 -69.40 5.43
C GLN A 439 16.08 -70.86 4.97
N TYR A 440 14.92 -71.51 5.13
CA TYR A 440 14.71 -72.90 4.73
C TYR A 440 14.86 -73.10 3.21
N LYS A 441 15.93 -73.78 2.79
CA LYS A 441 16.11 -74.26 1.42
C LYS A 441 15.58 -75.69 1.32
N MET A 442 14.48 -75.88 0.60
CA MET A 442 14.05 -77.21 0.15
C MET A 442 15.15 -77.80 -0.74
N VAL A 443 15.75 -78.91 -0.31
CA VAL A 443 16.65 -79.75 -1.12
C VAL A 443 15.85 -80.90 -1.71
#